data_AF-A0A197SH88-F1
#
_entry.id   AF-A0A197SH88-F1
#
_cell.length_a   1.000
_cell.length_b   1.000
_cell.length_c   1.000
_cell.angle_alpha   90.00
_cell.angle_beta   90.00
_cell.angle_gamma   90.00
#
_symmetry.space_group_name_H-M   'P 1'
#
loop_
_entity.id
_entity.type
_entity.pdbx_description
1 polymer ?
#
loop_
_entity_poly.entity_id
_entity_poly.type
_entity_poly.pdbx_seq_one_letter_code
_entity_poly.pdbx_strand_id
1 'polypeptide(L)'
;MPISRRSKGDHLLHADVVDSKSKAGVWMGEKATFKADQAKISEALKEQTDWVNLENAVLVISTDPAGITVIAPNPTLPGMIVLADGGSPIASQILRDKGVELVRTTMAQLGIAEVEAA
;
A
#
# COMPACT_ATOMS: atom_id res chain seq x y z
N MET A 1 -28.18 18.70 1.05
CA MET A 1 -27.44 18.20 -0.14
C MET A 1 -25.99 18.62 0.00
N PRO A 2 -24.99 17.73 -0.14
CA PRO A 2 -23.60 18.13 0.07
C PRO A 2 -23.12 19.04 -1.06
N ILE A 3 -22.34 20.06 -0.72
CA ILE A 3 -21.89 21.15 -1.59
C ILE A 3 -20.52 20.80 -2.22
N SER A 4 -20.35 21.01 -3.52
CA SER A 4 -19.07 20.80 -4.23
C SER A 4 -17.96 21.74 -3.74
N ARG A 5 -16.74 21.22 -3.59
CA ARG A 5 -15.56 21.97 -3.13
C ARG A 5 -14.91 22.79 -4.26
N ARG A 6 -14.19 23.86 -3.86
CA ARG A 6 -13.79 25.02 -4.70
C ARG A 6 -12.26 25.25 -4.88
N SER A 7 -11.35 24.42 -4.36
CA SER A 7 -9.89 24.67 -4.54
C SER A 7 -8.97 23.43 -4.56
N LYS A 8 -7.73 23.66 -5.03
CA LYS A 8 -6.79 22.76 -5.72
C LYS A 8 -5.99 21.76 -4.83
N GLY A 9 -6.42 21.50 -3.60
CA GLY A 9 -5.68 20.69 -2.61
C GLY A 9 -6.42 19.48 -2.06
N ASP A 10 -7.56 19.08 -2.65
CA ASP A 10 -8.30 17.90 -2.20
C ASP A 10 -7.71 16.61 -2.77
N HIS A 11 -6.92 15.95 -1.94
CA HIS A 11 -6.27 14.67 -2.21
C HIS A 11 -7.28 13.52 -2.13
N LEU A 12 -7.76 13.05 -3.29
CA LEU A 12 -8.57 11.84 -3.43
C LEU A 12 -7.74 10.78 -4.18
N LEU A 13 -7.21 9.79 -3.44
CA LEU A 13 -6.67 8.58 -4.04
C LEU A 13 -7.83 7.62 -4.35
N HIS A 14 -8.28 7.65 -5.61
CA HIS A 14 -9.13 6.62 -6.19
C HIS A 14 -8.23 5.56 -6.85
N ALA A 15 -8.16 4.34 -6.31
CA ALA A 15 -7.60 3.19 -7.04
C ALA A 15 -8.59 2.74 -8.14
N ASP A 16 -8.79 3.61 -9.12
CA ASP A 16 -9.59 3.37 -10.31
C ASP A 16 -8.61 3.08 -11.46
N VAL A 17 -8.72 1.89 -12.04
CA VAL A 17 -7.92 1.46 -13.20
C VAL A 17 -8.45 2.14 -14.49
N VAL A 18 -9.58 2.85 -14.39
CA VAL A 18 -10.08 3.76 -15.41
C VAL A 18 -9.59 5.16 -15.05
N ASP A 19 -8.77 5.76 -15.93
CA ASP A 19 -8.03 7.03 -15.75
C ASP A 19 -6.76 6.98 -14.87
N SER A 20 -6.04 5.86 -14.91
CA SER A 20 -4.71 5.71 -14.28
C SER A 20 -3.66 6.72 -14.77
N LYS A 21 -3.87 7.39 -15.91
CA LYS A 21 -2.96 8.41 -16.45
C LYS A 21 -2.83 9.65 -15.56
N SER A 22 -3.89 10.04 -14.87
CA SER A 22 -3.90 11.23 -14.02
C SER A 22 -3.34 10.97 -12.61
N LYS A 23 -3.21 9.70 -12.21
CA LYS A 23 -2.75 9.27 -10.87
C LYS A 23 -1.40 8.58 -10.85
N ALA A 24 -1.05 7.86 -11.90
CA ALA A 24 0.29 7.32 -12.06
C ALA A 24 1.20 8.46 -12.50
N GLY A 25 2.05 8.95 -11.59
CA GLY A 25 2.89 10.13 -11.83
C GLY A 25 3.72 10.06 -13.12
N VAL A 26 4.09 8.85 -13.56
CA VAL A 26 4.80 8.62 -14.82
C VAL A 26 4.01 7.65 -15.69
N TRP A 27 3.70 8.06 -16.92
CA TRP A 27 2.96 7.26 -17.89
C TRP A 27 3.77 6.97 -19.14
N MET A 28 3.61 5.77 -19.70
CA MET A 28 4.19 5.39 -20.99
C MET A 28 3.09 5.30 -22.06
N GLY A 29 3.41 5.69 -23.29
CA GLY A 29 2.48 5.51 -24.41
C GLY A 29 2.10 4.03 -24.59
N GLU A 30 0.83 3.77 -24.92
CA GLU A 30 0.37 2.41 -25.20
C GLU A 30 1.08 1.86 -26.44
N LYS A 31 2.00 0.91 -26.23
CA LYS A 31 2.77 0.23 -27.26
C LYS A 31 2.91 -1.23 -26.89
N ALA A 32 3.05 -2.13 -27.87
CA ALA A 32 3.22 -3.57 -27.58
C ALA A 32 4.37 -3.88 -26.59
N THR A 33 5.36 -2.99 -26.49
CA THR A 33 6.52 -3.12 -25.61
C THR A 33 6.30 -2.62 -24.18
N PHE A 34 5.16 -1.99 -23.85
CA PHE A 34 5.02 -1.21 -22.61
C PHE A 34 5.34 -2.04 -21.35
N LYS A 35 4.98 -3.33 -21.32
CA LYS A 35 5.28 -4.23 -20.18
C LYS A 35 6.76 -4.53 -20.04
N ALA A 36 7.47 -4.73 -21.16
CA ALA A 36 8.91 -4.96 -21.16
C ALA A 36 9.66 -3.70 -20.73
N ASP A 37 9.16 -2.52 -21.14
CA ASP A 37 9.71 -1.24 -20.73
C ASP A 37 9.43 -0.97 -19.23
N GLN A 38 8.26 -1.34 -18.70
CA GLN A 38 7.96 -1.30 -17.25
C GLN A 38 8.96 -2.13 -16.45
N ALA A 39 9.23 -3.37 -16.89
CA ALA A 39 10.19 -4.25 -16.22
C ALA A 39 11.61 -3.66 -16.21
N LYS A 40 12.07 -3.12 -17.36
CA LYS A 40 13.38 -2.45 -17.45
C LYS A 40 13.47 -1.24 -16.53
N ILE A 41 12.42 -0.41 -16.48
CA ILE A 41 12.36 0.77 -15.60
C ILE A 41 12.41 0.32 -14.13
N SER A 42 11.65 -0.69 -13.74
CA SER A 42 11.69 -1.23 -12.40
C SER A 42 13.09 -1.71 -12.02
N GLU A 43 13.77 -2.48 -12.87
CA GLU A 43 15.15 -2.92 -12.61
C GLU A 43 16.14 -1.74 -12.55
N ALA A 44 16.03 -0.76 -13.44
CA ALA A 44 16.89 0.42 -13.39
C ALA A 44 16.66 1.29 -12.15
N LEU A 45 15.42 1.38 -11.64
CA LEU A 45 15.11 2.10 -10.39
C LEU A 45 15.72 1.39 -9.18
N LYS A 46 15.76 0.06 -9.19
CA LYS A 46 16.40 -0.73 -8.13
C LYS A 46 17.89 -0.44 -7.99
N GLU A 47 18.58 -0.14 -9.10
CA GLU A 47 20.00 0.23 -9.08
C GLU A 47 20.24 1.68 -8.60
N GLN A 48 19.20 2.52 -8.63
CA GLN A 48 19.29 3.97 -8.38
C GLN A 48 18.67 4.40 -7.05
N THR A 49 18.10 3.47 -6.30
CA THR A 49 17.41 3.76 -5.04
C THR A 49 17.84 2.77 -3.97
N ASP A 50 17.82 3.19 -2.71
CA ASP A 50 17.98 2.28 -1.56
C ASP A 50 16.67 1.50 -1.33
N TRP A 51 16.22 0.79 -2.36
CA TRP A 51 15.00 0.00 -2.28
C TRP A 51 15.25 -1.29 -1.50
N VAL A 52 14.23 -1.71 -0.75
CA VAL A 52 14.23 -3.00 -0.07
C VAL A 52 13.28 -3.91 -0.82
N ASN A 53 13.76 -5.06 -1.27
CA ASN A 53 12.88 -6.10 -1.77
C ASN A 53 12.03 -6.61 -0.61
N LEU A 54 10.72 -6.40 -0.67
CA LEU A 54 9.79 -6.92 0.33
C LEU A 54 9.46 -8.40 0.02
N GLU A 55 10.50 -9.22 -0.13
CA GLU A 55 10.36 -10.67 -0.13
C GLU A 55 9.76 -11.04 1.23
N ASN A 56 8.60 -11.71 1.23
CA ASN A 56 7.82 -12.05 2.43
C ASN A 56 6.89 -10.94 2.98
N ALA A 57 6.53 -9.94 2.19
CA ALA A 57 5.40 -9.07 2.50
C ALA A 57 4.08 -9.53 1.86
N VAL A 58 2.98 -9.23 2.54
CA VAL A 58 1.62 -9.43 2.06
C VAL A 58 1.05 -8.07 1.64
N LEU A 59 0.67 -7.94 0.38
CA LEU A 59 -0.14 -6.82 -0.10
C LEU A 59 -1.61 -7.21 -0.08
N VAL A 60 -2.40 -6.50 0.71
CA VAL A 60 -3.86 -6.62 0.77
C VAL A 60 -4.47 -5.45 0.02
N ILE A 61 -5.38 -5.74 -0.91
CA ILE A 61 -6.16 -4.73 -1.62
C ILE A 61 -7.58 -4.79 -1.05
N SER A 62 -8.06 -3.67 -0.50
CA SER A 62 -9.39 -3.54 0.07
C SER A 62 -10.25 -2.64 -0.80
N THR A 63 -11.51 -3.02 -0.99
CA THR A 63 -12.54 -2.20 -1.64
C THR A 63 -13.41 -1.44 -0.64
N ASP A 64 -13.38 -1.80 0.65
CA ASP A 64 -14.18 -1.14 1.70
C ASP A 64 -13.48 -1.12 3.09
N PRO A 65 -12.92 0.03 3.52
CA PRO A 65 -12.72 1.22 2.70
C PRO A 65 -11.69 0.94 1.59
N ALA A 66 -11.76 1.68 0.49
CA ALA A 66 -10.86 1.50 -0.64
C ALA A 66 -9.41 1.89 -0.27
N GLY A 67 -8.47 0.99 -0.53
CA GLY A 67 -7.04 1.22 -0.29
C GLY A 67 -6.20 -0.06 -0.30
N ILE A 68 -4.93 0.09 0.07
CA ILE A 68 -3.98 -1.00 0.18
C ILE A 68 -3.41 -1.08 1.59
N THR A 69 -3.07 -2.30 2.02
CA THR A 69 -2.31 -2.56 3.24
C THR A 69 -1.12 -3.45 2.90
N VAL A 70 0.07 -3.05 3.32
CA VAL A 70 1.29 -3.87 3.28
C VAL A 70 1.59 -4.37 4.68
N ILE A 71 1.72 -5.69 4.81
CA ILE A 71 2.09 -6.36 6.06
C ILE A 71 3.42 -7.07 5.82
N ALA A 72 4.43 -6.79 6.63
CA ALA A 72 5.77 -7.34 6.46
C ALA A 72 6.45 -7.57 7.82
N PRO A 73 7.40 -8.49 7.95
CA PRO A 73 8.25 -8.56 9.14
C PRO A 73 9.05 -7.25 9.29
N ASN A 74 9.19 -6.77 10.52
CA ASN A 74 10.09 -5.66 10.80
C ASN A 74 11.55 -6.16 10.68
N PRO A 75 12.42 -5.50 9.91
CA PRO A 75 13.79 -5.96 9.68
C PRO A 75 14.71 -5.76 10.90
N THR A 76 14.35 -4.91 11.86
CA THR A 76 15.25 -4.51 12.96
C THR A 76 14.67 -4.77 14.35
N LEU A 77 13.36 -4.98 14.47
CA LEU A 77 12.67 -5.20 15.74
C LEU A 77 11.81 -6.47 15.72
N PRO A 78 11.58 -7.13 16.87
CA PRO A 78 10.68 -8.28 16.96
C PRO A 78 9.22 -7.83 16.80
N GLY A 79 8.73 -7.78 15.55
CA GLY A 79 7.36 -7.39 15.26
C GLY A 79 7.01 -7.40 13.78
N MET A 80 5.74 -7.15 13.48
CA MET A 80 5.22 -7.00 12.12
C MET A 80 4.94 -5.52 11.84
N ILE A 81 5.34 -5.05 10.66
CA ILE A 81 4.97 -3.75 10.13
C ILE A 81 3.61 -3.87 9.45
N VAL A 82 2.69 -2.97 9.76
CA VAL A 82 1.42 -2.79 9.05
C VAL A 82 1.35 -1.35 8.55
N LEU A 83 1.46 -1.17 7.24
CA LEU A 83 1.32 0.12 6.56
C LEU A 83 0.05 0.10 5.72
N ALA A 84 -0.77 1.14 5.83
CA ALA A 84 -1.99 1.23 5.06
C ALA A 84 -2.12 2.60 4.41
N ASP A 85 -2.64 2.60 3.19
CA ASP A 85 -2.95 3.78 2.42
C ASP A 85 -4.36 3.64 1.85
N GLY A 86 -5.28 4.42 2.40
CA GLY A 86 -6.67 4.53 1.98
C GLY A 86 -6.96 5.91 1.41
N GLY A 87 -8.10 6.05 0.72
CA GLY A 87 -8.49 7.31 0.06
C GLY A 87 -8.75 8.51 0.99
N SER A 88 -8.57 8.37 2.30
CA SER A 88 -8.64 9.43 3.32
C SER A 88 -7.86 9.00 4.58
N PRO A 89 -7.46 9.94 5.46
CA PRO A 89 -6.80 9.59 6.72
C PRO A 89 -7.60 8.59 7.57
N ILE A 90 -8.93 8.71 7.58
CA ILE A 90 -9.83 7.78 8.29
C ILE A 90 -9.79 6.39 7.64
N ALA A 91 -9.84 6.32 6.31
CA ALA A 91 -9.74 5.04 5.59
C ALA A 91 -8.38 4.35 5.82
N SER A 92 -7.28 5.10 5.77
CA SER A 92 -5.94 4.57 6.08
C SER A 92 -5.88 4.02 7.50
N GLN A 93 -6.46 4.72 8.47
CA GLN A 93 -6.52 4.26 9.85
C GLN A 93 -7.34 2.96 9.98
N ILE A 94 -8.53 2.91 9.39
CA ILE A 94 -9.37 1.68 9.38
C ILE A 94 -8.64 0.50 8.75
N LEU A 95 -7.96 0.70 7.62
CA LEU A 95 -7.20 -0.35 6.94
C LEU A 95 -6.00 -0.81 7.77
N ARG A 96 -5.33 0.13 8.45
CA ARG A 96 -4.24 -0.19 9.38
C ARG A 96 -4.75 -1.02 10.55
N ASP A 97 -5.85 -0.61 11.17
CA ASP A 97 -6.44 -1.31 12.31
C ASP A 97 -6.89 -2.72 11.92
N LYS A 98 -7.56 -2.87 10.76
CA LYS A 98 -7.90 -4.18 10.18
C LYS A 98 -6.65 -5.05 9.95
N GLY A 99 -5.58 -4.47 9.43
CA GLY A 99 -4.31 -5.17 9.23
C GLY A 99 -3.66 -5.61 10.55
N VAL A 100 -3.67 -4.76 11.57
CA VAL A 100 -3.16 -5.09 12.92
C VAL A 100 -4.00 -6.20 13.55
N GLU A 101 -5.32 -6.13 13.46
CA GLU A 101 -6.23 -7.16 13.96
C GLU A 101 -6.00 -8.51 13.24
N LEU A 102 -5.81 -8.49 11.92
CA LEU A 102 -5.48 -9.68 11.15
C LEU A 102 -4.17 -10.32 11.61
N VAL A 103 -3.13 -9.51 11.84
CA VAL A 103 -1.85 -9.99 12.38
C VAL A 103 -2.05 -10.61 13.77
N ARG A 104 -2.73 -9.92 14.69
CA ARG A 104 -2.99 -10.42 16.05
C ARG A 104 -3.79 -11.72 16.06
N THR A 105 -4.82 -11.79 15.21
CA THR A 105 -5.65 -13.00 15.06
C THR A 105 -4.81 -14.16 14.54
N THR A 106 -3.96 -13.91 13.55
CA THR A 106 -3.06 -14.93 12.99
C THR A 106 -2.03 -15.39 14.03
N MET A 107 -1.45 -14.46 14.80
CA MET A 107 -0.55 -14.78 15.91
C MET A 107 -1.23 -15.71 16.92
N ALA A 108 -2.45 -15.38 17.34
CA ALA A 108 -3.23 -16.20 18.26
C ALA A 108 -3.53 -17.61 17.68
N GLN A 109 -3.92 -17.70 16.41
CA GLN A 109 -4.17 -18.98 15.73
C GLN A 109 -2.92 -19.86 15.65
N LEU A 110 -1.74 -19.24 15.57
CA LEU A 110 -0.44 -19.93 15.53
C LEU A 110 0.16 -20.14 16.93
N GLY A 111 -0.49 -19.69 18.00
CA GLY A 111 0.02 -19.79 19.37
C GLY A 111 1.21 -18.87 19.67
N ILE A 112 1.37 -17.77 18.92
CA ILE A 112 2.43 -16.78 19.10
C ILE A 112 1.92 -15.68 20.05
N ALA A 113 2.61 -15.48 21.17
CA ALA A 113 2.27 -14.42 22.12
C ALA A 113 2.79 -13.05 21.68
N GLU A 114 1.98 -12.00 21.84
CA GLU A 114 2.43 -10.61 21.76
C GLU A 114 3.22 -10.29 23.03
N VAL A 115 4.52 -10.00 22.90
CA VAL A 115 5.37 -9.57 24.00
C VAL A 115 5.60 -8.08 23.82
N GLU A 116 5.02 -7.27 24.71
CA GLU A 116 5.33 -5.84 24.74
C GLU A 116 6.81 -5.68 25.06
N ALA A 117 7.57 -5.04 24.17
CA ALA A 117 8.97 -4.72 24.45
C ALA A 117 8.99 -3.72 25.63
N ALA A 118 9.69 -4.10 26.70
CA ALA A 118 9.92 -3.27 27.88
C ALA A 118 10.75 -2.02 27.57
#